data_AF-A0A3G2G939-F1
#
_entry.id   AF-A0A3G2G939-F1
#
_cell.length_a   1.000
_cell.length_b   1.000
_cell.length_c   1.000
_cell.angle_alpha   90.00
_cell.angle_beta   90.00
_cell.angle_gamma   90.00
#
_symmetry.space_group_name_H-M   'P 1'
#
loop_
_entity.id
_entity.type
_entity.pdbx_description
1 polymer ?
#
loop_
_entity_poly.entity_id
_entity_poly.type
_entity_poly.pdbx_seq_one_letter_code
_entity_poly.pdbx_strand_id
1 'polypeptide(L)' 'MIPQNFKDILSNTENAGLYQTLALIFFMLFFIALIIYVFSRPKKYYREEENAPLGDDEDDFNLKD' A
#
# COMPACT_ATOMS: atom_id res chain seq x y z
N MET A 1 -12.44 -10.78 27.40
CA MET A 1 -12.01 -12.19 27.27
C MET A 1 -12.20 -12.59 25.82
N ILE A 2 -11.14 -13.05 25.15
CA ILE A 2 -11.31 -13.78 23.89
C ILE A 2 -12.12 -15.04 24.24
N PRO A 3 -13.19 -15.39 23.52
CA PRO A 3 -14.00 -16.55 23.88
C PRO A 3 -13.11 -17.80 23.91
N GLN A 4 -13.19 -18.59 24.97
CA GLN A 4 -12.34 -19.76 25.20
C GLN A 4 -12.32 -20.71 23.98
N ASN A 5 -13.47 -20.84 23.31
CA ASN A 5 -13.62 -21.60 22.06
C ASN A 5 -12.65 -21.18 20.95
N PHE A 6 -12.32 -19.88 20.79
CA PHE A 6 -11.37 -19.44 19.76
C PHE A 6 -9.95 -19.91 20.04
N LYS A 7 -9.56 -19.90 21.32
CA LYS A 7 -8.24 -20.36 21.74
C LYS A 7 -8.11 -21.86 21.51
N ASP A 8 -9.16 -22.61 21.84
CA ASP A 8 -9.21 -24.05 21.63
C ASP A 8 -9.17 -24.41 20.14
N ILE A 9 -9.92 -23.72 19.28
CA ILE A 9 -9.88 -23.92 17.82
C ILE A 9 -8.47 -23.68 17.27
N LEU A 10 -7.78 -22.62 17.71
CA LEU A 10 -6.44 -22.31 17.22
C LEU A 10 -5.40 -23.32 17.71
N SER A 11 -5.53 -23.81 18.95
CA SER A 11 -4.59 -24.75 19.56
C SER A 11 -4.84 -26.23 19.20
N ASN A 12 -6.06 -26.61 18.79
CA ASN A 12 -6.39 -27.99 18.40
C ASN A 12 -6.25 -28.27 16.91
N THR A 13 -5.75 -27.32 16.11
CA THR A 13 -5.47 -27.61 14.70
C THR A 13 -4.19 -28.42 14.62
N GLU A 14 -4.33 -29.71 14.32
CA GLU A 14 -3.21 -30.55 13.92
C GLU A 14 -2.53 -29.83 12.74
N ASN A 15 -1.27 -29.42 12.92
CA ASN A 15 -0.49 -28.56 12.01
C ASN A 15 -0.69 -27.03 12.13
N ALA A 16 -1.24 -26.50 13.23
CA ALA A 16 -1.35 -25.05 13.49
C ALA A 16 -0.06 -24.28 13.17
N GLY A 17 1.09 -24.81 13.60
CA GLY A 17 2.40 -24.21 13.37
C GLY A 17 2.82 -24.17 11.89
N LEU A 18 2.44 -25.18 11.11
CA LEU A 18 2.71 -25.19 9.66
C LEU A 18 1.86 -24.14 8.94
N TYR A 19 0.57 -24.05 9.24
CA TYR A 19 -0.31 -23.03 8.64
C TYR A 19 0.12 -21.62 9.02
N GLN A 20 0.52 -21.40 10.28
CA GLN A 20 1.05 -20.12 10.74
C GLN A 20 2.32 -19.72 9.96
N THR A 21 3.25 -20.66 9.80
CA THR A 21 4.50 -20.41 9.05
C THR A 21 4.21 -20.13 7.58
N LEU A 22 3.29 -20.88 6.97
CA LEU A 22 2.87 -20.68 5.59
C LEU A 22 2.20 -19.31 5.39
N ALA A 23 1.33 -18.89 6.32
CA ALA A 23 0.71 -17.58 6.30
C ALA A 23 1.74 -16.45 6.37
N LEU A 24 2.77 -16.60 7.21
CA LEU A 24 3.88 -15.64 7.29
C LEU A 24 4.65 -15.54 5.96
N ILE A 25 4.93 -16.68 5.32
CA ILE A 25 5.61 -16.72 4.01
C ILE A 25 4.76 -16.01 2.95
N PHE A 26 3.47 -16.31 2.86
CA PHE A 26 2.59 -15.64 1.90
C PHE A 26 2.48 -14.14 2.15
N PHE A 27 2.38 -13.72 3.42
CA PHE A 27 2.38 -12.32 3.80
C PHE A 27 3.65 -11.60 3.33
N MET A 28 4.82 -12.20 3.58
CA MET A 28 6.10 -11.67 3.12
C MET A 28 6.18 -11.57 1.59
N LEU A 29 5.77 -12.62 0.87
CA LEU A 29 5.78 -12.64 -0.59
C LEU A 29 4.85 -11.58 -1.17
N PHE A 30 3.67 -11.38 -0.57
CA PHE A 30 2.75 -10.32 -0.96
C PHE A 30 3.40 -8.94 -0.82
N PHE A 31 4.09 -8.67 0.28
CA PHE A 31 4.79 -7.40 0.48
C PHE A 31 5.92 -7.20 -0.53
N ILE A 32 6.72 -8.22 -0.80
CA ILE A 32 7.79 -8.16 -1.81
C ILE A 32 7.20 -7.87 -3.20
N ALA A 33 6.11 -8.56 -3.56
CA ALA A 33 5.41 -8.34 -4.82
C ALA A 33 4.84 -6.91 -4.91
N LEU A 34 4.29 -6.36 -3.83
CA LEU A 34 3.80 -4.99 -3.77
C LEU A 34 4.94 -3.99 -3.99
N ILE A 35 6.08 -4.16 -3.32
CA ILE A 35 7.26 -3.33 -3.51
C ILE A 35 7.68 -3.37 -4.99
N ILE A 36 7.89 -4.56 -5.56
CA ILE A 36 8.27 -4.69 -6.97
C ILE A 36 7.23 -4.02 -7.87
N TYR A 37 5.94 -4.23 -7.63
CA TYR A 37 4.87 -3.62 -8.39
C TYR A 37 4.95 -2.09 -8.35
N VAL A 38 5.08 -1.48 -7.18
CA VAL A 38 5.16 -0.02 -7.03
C VAL A 38 6.41 0.54 -7.71
N PHE A 39 7.57 -0.08 -7.53
CA PHE A 39 8.80 0.36 -8.17
C PHE A 39 8.81 0.14 -9.69
N SER A 40 8.10 -0.88 -10.19
CA SER A 40 7.93 -1.12 -11.62
C SER A 40 6.98 -0.13 -12.30
N ARG A 41 6.16 0.61 -11.54
CA ARG A 41 5.28 1.63 -12.14
C ARG A 41 6.16 2.75 -12.71
N PRO A 42 6.02 3.08 -14.00
CA PRO A 42 6.79 4.16 -14.59
C PRO A 42 6.39 5.47 -13.92
N LYS A 43 7.38 6.21 -13.41
CA LYS A 43 7.22 7.58 -12.87
C LYS A 43 6.74 8.59 -13.92
N LYS A 44 6.56 8.15 -15.17
CA LYS A 44 6.21 8.95 -16.34
C LYS A 44 4.82 9.59 -16.28
N TYR A 45 3.95 9.17 -15.35
CA TYR A 45 2.64 9.82 -15.14
C TYR A 45 2.76 11.26 -14.63
N TYR A 46 3.89 11.63 -14.01
CA TYR A 46 4.12 13.01 -13.59
C TYR A 46 4.83 13.83 -14.65
N ARG A 47 5.23 13.28 -15.81
CA ARG A 47 5.98 14.06 -16.81
C ARG A 47 5.13 15.15 -17.46
N GLU A 48 3.82 14.97 -17.54
CA GLU A 48 2.92 16.00 -18.06
C GLU A 48 2.67 17.08 -17.00
N GLU A 49 2.51 16.69 -15.74
CA GLU A 49 2.33 17.57 -14.58
C GLU A 49 3.63 18.34 -14.21
N GLU A 50 4.80 17.71 -14.34
CA GLU A 50 6.13 18.31 -14.12
C GLU A 50 6.47 19.36 -15.19
N ASN A 51 5.89 19.23 -16.38
CA ASN A 51 6.01 20.21 -17.47
C ASN A 51 4.73 21.02 -17.63
N ALA A 52 3.76 20.87 -16.72
CA ALA A 52 2.62 21.78 -16.69
C ALA A 52 3.20 23.15 -16.39
N PRO A 53 2.82 24.18 -17.17
CA PRO A 53 3.22 25.53 -16.83
C PRO A 53 2.81 25.76 -15.37
N LEU A 54 3.78 26.15 -14.53
CA LEU A 54 3.45 26.76 -13.23
C LEU A 54 2.49 27.86 -13.61
N GLY A 55 1.23 27.76 -13.18
CA GLY A 55 0.25 28.82 -13.44
C GLY A 55 0.91 30.08 -12.91
N ASP A 56 1.34 30.95 -13.81
CA ASP A 56 2.00 32.19 -13.44
C ASP A 56 1.00 32.90 -12.51
N ASP A 57 1.39 33.10 -11.25
CA ASP A 57 0.65 33.89 -10.26
C ASP A 57 0.68 35.38 -10.65
N GLU A 58 0.41 35.71 -11.92
CA GLU A 58 0.49 37.05 -12.48
C GLU A 58 -0.73 37.34 -13.36
N ASP A 59 -1.96 37.17 -12.88
CA ASP A 59 -3.13 37.69 -13.63
C ASP A 59 -4.41 37.95 -12.81
N ASP A 60 -4.36 38.23 -11.50
CA ASP A 60 -5.60 38.66 -10.79
C ASP A 60 -5.42 39.63 -9.61
N PHE A 61 -4.45 40.55 -9.67
CA PHE A 61 -4.33 41.65 -8.70
C PHE A 61 -4.33 43.07 -9.31
N ASN A 62 -4.80 43.22 -10.55
CA ASN A 62 -5.19 44.53 -11.08
C ASN A 62 -6.70 44.73 -10.94
N LEU A 63 -7.12 45.09 -9.71
CA LEU A 63 -8.36 45.82 -9.48
C LEU A 63 -8.30 47.11 -10.31
N LYS A 64 -9.08 47.16 -11.40
CA LYS A 64 -9.29 48.36 -12.22
C LYS A 64 -9.84 49.49 -11.35
N ASP A 65 -9.10 50.60 -11.29
CA ASP A 65 -9.58 51.92 -10.88
C ASP A 65 -10.71 52.42 -11.80
#